data_AF-A0A3D4GHC4-F1
#
_entry.id   AF-A0A3D4GHC4-F1
#
_cell.length_a   1.000
_cell.length_b   1.000
_cell.length_c   1.000
_cell.angle_alpha   90.00
_cell.angle_beta   90.00
_cell.angle_gamma   90.00
#
_symmetry.space_group_name_H-M   'P 1'
#
loop_
_entity.id
_entity.type
_entity.pdbx_description
1 polymer ?
#
loop_
_entity_poly.entity_id
_entity_poly.type
_entity_poly.pdbx_seq_one_letter_code
_entity_poly.pdbx_strand_id
1 'polypeptide(L)'
;MSVSAQVLSVISAGILSFVWVRTPALHPYSLQLVATLVLLYFWVKYAAKKKLHHILPNALSFETSILAAALLLVIGYTGGTASLFLPLLHFLLFLSLFTLDAASLITLGLTIPFFLWSVEGGGLTSGGMGGPLGNGSLSTHTIATLLSFPALLPLLLFAKTQYQERLAEKHTLRVRGDQKIDMTMFITTFLKPKLYTMFQLSSYPAENKENIQKQIRVILEQTELMIGEVKDDGDEKIHEK
;
A
#
# COMPACT_ATOMS: atom_id res chain seq x y z
N MET A 1 7.23 -7.98 -0.94
CA MET A 1 6.66 -9.12 -0.19
C MET A 1 5.57 -9.73 -1.07
N SER A 2 5.51 -11.05 -1.22
CA SER A 2 4.41 -11.67 -1.97
C SER A 2 3.08 -11.45 -1.26
N VAL A 3 1.98 -11.37 -2.04
CA VAL A 3 0.61 -11.27 -1.51
C VAL A 3 0.33 -12.40 -0.51
N SER A 4 0.82 -13.61 -0.80
CA SER A 4 0.72 -14.78 0.08
C SER A 4 1.32 -14.55 1.47
N ALA A 5 2.46 -13.87 1.55
CA ALA A 5 3.11 -13.60 2.83
C ALA A 5 2.34 -12.54 3.64
N GLN A 6 1.70 -11.58 2.96
CA GLN A 6 0.84 -10.59 3.63
C GLN A 6 -0.42 -11.24 4.22
N VAL A 7 -1.09 -12.09 3.44
CA VAL A 7 -2.24 -12.89 3.89
C VAL A 7 -1.85 -13.75 5.10
N LEU A 8 -0.73 -14.47 5.01
CA LEU A 8 -0.24 -15.30 6.10
C LEU A 8 0.03 -14.50 7.37
N SER A 9 0.61 -13.30 7.24
CA SER A 9 0.88 -12.41 8.39
C SER A 9 -0.40 -11.93 9.09
N VAL A 10 -1.45 -11.63 8.32
CA VAL A 10 -2.75 -11.23 8.89
C VAL A 10 -3.41 -12.41 9.61
N ILE A 11 -3.39 -13.59 8.99
CA ILE A 11 -3.94 -14.81 9.59
C ILE A 11 -3.20 -15.16 10.87
N SER A 12 -1.86 -15.10 10.87
CA SER A 12 -1.07 -15.41 12.05
C SER A 12 -1.33 -14.42 13.20
N ALA A 13 -1.52 -13.13 12.90
CA ALA A 13 -1.94 -12.14 13.89
C ALA A 13 -3.33 -12.46 14.49
N GLY A 14 -4.28 -12.87 13.65
CA GLY A 14 -5.61 -13.30 14.09
C GLY A 14 -5.56 -14.53 14.99
N ILE A 15 -4.82 -15.56 14.58
CA ILE A 15 -4.63 -16.80 15.34
C ILE A 15 -3.93 -16.52 16.68
N LEU A 16 -2.85 -15.73 16.67
CA LEU A 16 -2.12 -15.36 17.89
C LEU A 16 -3.06 -14.67 18.89
N SER A 17 -3.82 -13.68 18.42
CA SER A 17 -4.77 -12.94 19.25
C SER A 17 -5.87 -13.86 19.80
N PHE A 18 -6.38 -14.76 18.96
CA PHE A 18 -7.38 -15.74 19.35
C PHE A 18 -6.87 -16.70 20.43
N VAL A 19 -5.72 -17.34 20.22
CA VAL A 19 -5.14 -18.30 21.16
C VAL A 19 -4.82 -17.63 22.50
N TRP A 20 -4.31 -16.39 22.45
CA TRP A 20 -3.96 -15.65 23.65
C TRP A 20 -5.18 -15.32 24.52
N VAL A 21 -6.22 -14.73 23.92
CA VAL A 21 -7.44 -14.34 24.66
C VAL A 21 -8.20 -15.58 25.16
N ARG A 22 -8.18 -16.69 24.42
CA ARG A 22 -8.83 -17.93 24.82
C ARG A 22 -8.12 -18.68 25.95
N THR A 23 -6.85 -18.40 26.20
CA THR A 23 -6.10 -19.09 27.24
C THR A 23 -6.25 -18.34 28.57
N PRO A 24 -6.96 -18.87 29.57
CA PRO A 24 -7.19 -18.19 30.86
C PRO A 24 -5.92 -17.72 31.55
N ALA A 25 -4.86 -18.53 31.47
CA ALA A 25 -3.58 -18.22 32.09
C ALA A 25 -2.88 -17.00 31.43
N LEU A 26 -3.16 -16.73 30.16
CA LEU A 26 -2.56 -15.63 29.38
C LEU A 26 -3.42 -14.36 29.42
N HIS A 27 -4.72 -14.49 29.70
CA HIS A 27 -5.67 -13.39 29.77
C HIS A 27 -5.21 -12.18 30.62
N PRO A 28 -4.70 -12.33 31.87
CA PRO A 28 -4.25 -11.18 32.67
C PRO A 28 -3.02 -10.48 32.09
N TYR A 29 -2.23 -11.16 31.25
CA TYR A 29 -1.03 -10.61 30.62
C TYR A 29 -1.31 -9.95 29.26
N SER A 30 -2.59 -9.87 28.82
CA SER A 30 -2.95 -9.31 27.51
C SER A 30 -2.47 -7.87 27.32
N LEU A 31 -2.59 -7.02 28.36
CA LEU A 31 -2.13 -5.63 28.28
C LEU A 31 -0.60 -5.54 28.18
N GLN A 32 0.13 -6.45 28.85
CA GLN A 32 1.59 -6.52 28.74
C GLN A 32 2.00 -6.93 27.33
N LEU A 33 1.32 -7.93 26.74
CA LEU A 33 1.58 -8.33 25.36
C LEU A 33 1.30 -7.16 24.39
N VAL A 34 0.20 -6.44 24.56
CA VAL A 34 -0.10 -5.24 23.76
C VAL A 34 1.03 -4.23 23.86
N ALA A 35 1.51 -3.92 25.07
CA ALA A 35 2.63 -3.00 25.27
C ALA A 35 3.90 -3.48 24.55
N THR A 36 4.21 -4.77 24.62
CA THR A 36 5.36 -5.35 23.90
C THR A 36 5.19 -5.30 22.38
N LEU A 37 3.98 -5.51 21.86
CA LEU A 37 3.69 -5.40 20.42
C LEU A 37 3.81 -3.96 19.92
N VAL A 38 3.36 -2.98 20.72
CA VAL A 38 3.54 -1.56 20.40
C VAL A 38 5.02 -1.18 20.39
N LEU A 39 5.79 -1.64 21.37
CA LEU A 39 7.24 -1.44 21.38
C LEU A 39 7.91 -2.12 20.18
N LEU A 40 7.50 -3.35 19.86
CA LEU A 40 8.00 -4.08 18.69
C LEU A 40 7.66 -3.34 17.38
N TYR A 41 6.47 -2.75 17.26
CA TYR A 41 6.10 -1.93 16.11
C TYR A 41 7.05 -0.73 15.95
N PHE A 42 7.32 0.01 17.02
CA PHE A 42 8.27 1.12 16.97
C PHE A 42 9.70 0.66 16.70
N TRP A 43 10.10 -0.50 17.25
CA TRP A 43 11.40 -1.10 17.00
C TRP A 43 11.59 -1.48 15.53
N VAL A 44 10.62 -2.17 14.92
CA VAL A 44 10.63 -2.52 13.49
C VAL A 44 10.72 -1.26 12.64
N LYS A 45 9.97 -0.22 13.01
CA LYS A 45 10.00 1.08 12.32
C LYS A 45 11.35 1.79 12.43
N TYR A 46 11.97 1.73 13.61
CA TYR A 46 13.31 2.26 13.86
C TYR A 46 14.38 1.48 13.06
N ALA A 47 14.34 0.15 13.10
CA ALA A 47 15.26 -0.72 12.37
C ALA A 47 15.17 -0.54 10.85
N ALA A 48 13.98 -0.22 10.32
CA ALA A 48 13.79 0.10 8.91
C ALA A 48 14.39 1.45 8.47
N LYS A 49 15.04 2.21 9.38
CA LYS A 49 15.64 3.55 9.14
C LYS A 49 14.67 4.55 8.48
N LYS A 50 13.37 4.43 8.77
CA LYS A 50 12.33 5.31 8.20
C LYS A 50 12.07 6.50 9.11
N LYS A 51 11.63 7.62 8.53
CA LYS A 51 11.22 8.81 9.28
C LYS A 51 10.11 8.42 10.26
N LEU A 52 10.40 8.50 11.56
CA LEU A 52 9.50 8.11 12.67
C LEU A 52 8.12 8.78 12.60
N HIS A 53 8.02 9.93 11.94
CA HIS A 53 6.80 10.74 11.81
C HIS A 53 5.74 10.16 10.86
N HIS A 54 6.03 9.13 10.06
CA HIS A 54 4.99 8.46 9.26
C HIS A 54 4.26 7.41 10.10
N ILE A 55 3.11 7.77 10.68
CA ILE A 55 2.27 6.90 11.52
C ILE A 55 1.68 5.73 10.71
N LEU A 56 1.53 5.90 9.39
CA LEU A 56 1.00 4.86 8.51
C LEU A 56 1.99 3.68 8.38
N PRO A 57 1.53 2.43 8.58
CA PRO A 57 2.27 1.24 8.25
C PRO A 57 2.72 1.29 6.79
N ASN A 58 3.92 0.81 6.52
CA ASN A 58 4.32 0.58 5.14
C ASN A 58 3.61 -0.63 4.54
N ALA A 59 3.76 -0.82 3.22
CA ALA A 59 3.39 -2.05 2.52
C ALA A 59 4.11 -3.33 3.03
N LEU A 60 4.93 -3.20 4.08
CA LEU A 60 5.47 -4.30 4.86
C LEU A 60 4.37 -4.82 5.80
N SER A 61 3.77 -5.94 5.41
CA SER A 61 2.65 -6.55 6.15
C SER A 61 2.93 -6.91 7.62
N PHE A 62 4.19 -6.97 8.04
CA PHE A 62 4.56 -7.16 9.44
C PHE A 62 4.14 -5.99 10.34
N GLU A 63 4.22 -4.75 9.87
CA GLU A 63 3.80 -3.58 10.65
C GLU A 63 2.27 -3.60 10.87
N THR A 64 1.52 -3.91 9.81
CA THR A 64 0.06 -4.04 9.86
C THR A 64 -0.40 -5.21 10.71
N SER A 65 0.32 -6.35 10.70
CA SER A 65 -0.07 -7.52 11.48
C SER A 65 0.23 -7.36 12.97
N ILE A 66 1.35 -6.74 13.34
CA ILE A 66 1.63 -6.36 14.73
C ILE A 66 0.57 -5.39 15.25
N LEU A 67 0.22 -4.37 14.46
CA LEU A 67 -0.82 -3.41 14.82
C LEU A 67 -2.21 -4.06 14.92
N ALA A 68 -2.55 -4.93 13.97
CA ALA A 68 -3.81 -5.68 14.00
C ALA A 68 -3.89 -6.60 15.23
N ALA A 69 -2.82 -7.34 15.55
CA ALA A 69 -2.76 -8.19 16.73
C ALA A 69 -2.91 -7.36 18.02
N ALA A 70 -2.22 -6.22 18.13
CA ALA A 70 -2.33 -5.34 19.29
C ALA A 70 -3.76 -4.83 19.48
N LEU A 71 -4.43 -4.38 18.40
CA LEU A 71 -5.81 -3.89 18.48
C LEU A 71 -6.81 -5.01 18.79
N LEU A 72 -6.68 -6.17 18.16
CA LEU A 72 -7.52 -7.33 18.45
C LEU A 72 -7.38 -7.80 19.90
N LEU A 73 -6.17 -7.82 20.45
CA LEU A 73 -5.92 -8.15 21.86
C LEU A 73 -6.54 -7.15 22.82
N VAL A 74 -6.37 -5.84 22.60
CA VAL A 74 -6.97 -4.80 23.44
C VAL A 74 -8.50 -4.92 23.42
N ILE A 75 -9.09 -5.08 22.24
CA ILE A 75 -10.54 -5.16 22.08
C ILE A 75 -11.08 -6.46 22.66
N GLY A 76 -10.40 -7.58 22.44
CA GLY A 76 -10.72 -8.87 23.05
C GLY A 76 -10.74 -8.79 24.58
N TYR A 77 -9.70 -8.20 25.18
CA TYR A 77 -9.59 -8.03 26.64
C TYR A 77 -10.66 -7.08 27.22
N THR A 78 -11.00 -6.01 26.49
CA THR A 78 -11.94 -4.97 26.95
C THR A 78 -13.42 -5.29 26.71
N GLY A 79 -13.74 -6.52 26.26
CA GLY A 79 -15.13 -6.97 26.11
C GLY A 79 -15.63 -7.04 24.67
N GLY A 80 -14.75 -7.22 23.69
CA GLY A 80 -15.12 -7.57 22.32
C GLY A 80 -16.00 -6.51 21.65
N THR A 81 -17.25 -6.86 21.34
CA THR A 81 -18.16 -5.95 20.63
C THR A 81 -18.69 -4.79 21.46
N ALA A 82 -18.59 -4.87 22.80
CA ALA A 82 -18.92 -3.77 23.70
C ALA A 82 -17.73 -2.83 23.98
N SER A 83 -16.56 -3.11 23.41
CA SER A 83 -15.34 -2.31 23.66
C SER A 83 -15.46 -0.88 23.12
N LEU A 84 -15.05 0.09 23.93
CA LEU A 84 -14.89 1.49 23.52
C LEU A 84 -13.89 1.67 22.36
N PHE A 85 -13.00 0.70 22.16
CA PHE A 85 -11.96 0.74 21.12
C PHE A 85 -12.40 0.11 19.80
N LEU A 86 -13.62 -0.41 19.69
CA LEU A 86 -14.14 -1.03 18.47
C LEU A 86 -14.08 -0.14 17.21
N PRO A 87 -14.29 1.19 17.28
CA PRO A 87 -14.08 2.07 16.13
C PRO A 87 -12.66 2.02 15.56
N LEU A 88 -11.64 1.68 16.37
CA LEU A 88 -10.26 1.55 15.89
C LEU A 88 -10.10 0.37 14.92
N LEU A 89 -10.92 -0.68 15.00
CA LEU A 89 -10.89 -1.77 14.01
C LEU A 89 -11.45 -1.32 12.66
N HIS A 90 -12.48 -0.49 12.66
CA HIS A 90 -13.01 0.12 11.43
C HIS A 90 -11.98 1.05 10.81
N PHE A 91 -11.33 1.86 11.64
CA PHE A 91 -10.25 2.72 11.21
C PHE A 91 -9.05 1.92 10.70
N LEU A 92 -8.68 0.81 11.35
CA LEU A 92 -7.65 -0.11 10.88
C LEU A 92 -8.00 -0.67 9.50
N LEU A 93 -9.25 -1.10 9.30
CA LEU A 93 -9.73 -1.61 8.01
C LEU A 93 -9.59 -0.54 6.92
N PHE A 94 -10.00 0.70 7.23
CA PHE A 94 -9.85 1.83 6.33
C PHE A 94 -8.37 2.16 6.04
N LEU A 95 -7.51 2.18 7.06
CA LEU A 95 -6.09 2.46 6.88
C LEU A 95 -5.39 1.38 6.05
N SER A 96 -5.80 0.12 6.26
CA SER A 96 -5.28 -1.04 5.54
C SER A 96 -5.60 -1.02 4.04
N LEU A 97 -6.55 -0.18 3.61
CA LEU A 97 -6.82 0.13 2.21
C LEU A 97 -5.55 0.57 1.46
N PHE A 98 -4.77 1.45 2.10
CA PHE A 98 -3.60 2.11 1.49
C PHE A 98 -2.32 1.26 1.59
N THR A 99 -2.30 0.24 2.46
CA THR A 99 -1.06 -0.46 2.83
C THR A 99 -1.05 -1.92 2.40
N LEU A 100 -2.19 -2.61 2.45
CA LEU A 100 -2.29 -4.04 2.11
C LEU A 100 -2.63 -4.24 0.64
N ASP A 101 -2.56 -5.49 0.16
CA ASP A 101 -3.18 -5.91 -1.10
C ASP A 101 -4.70 -6.21 -0.93
N ALA A 102 -5.45 -6.38 -2.04
CA ALA A 102 -6.88 -6.69 -2.02
C ALA A 102 -7.17 -8.01 -1.29
N ALA A 103 -6.36 -9.06 -1.54
CA ALA A 103 -6.55 -10.36 -0.89
C ALA A 103 -6.33 -10.28 0.64
N SER A 104 -5.31 -9.54 1.07
CA SER A 104 -5.02 -9.34 2.50
C SER A 104 -6.06 -8.46 3.18
N LEU A 105 -6.63 -7.48 2.47
CA LEU A 105 -7.73 -6.66 2.97
C LEU A 105 -9.00 -7.49 3.22
N ILE A 106 -9.37 -8.36 2.27
CA ILE A 106 -10.49 -9.31 2.42
C ILE A 106 -10.22 -10.23 3.62
N THR A 107 -9.00 -10.78 3.69
CA THR A 107 -8.59 -11.65 4.80
C THR A 107 -8.74 -10.95 6.15
N LEU A 108 -8.27 -9.71 6.28
CA LEU A 108 -8.40 -8.91 7.49
C LEU A 108 -9.87 -8.65 7.83
N GLY A 109 -10.68 -8.26 6.85
CA GLY A 109 -12.11 -7.99 7.01
C GLY A 109 -12.95 -9.22 7.38
N LEU A 110 -12.48 -10.43 7.09
CA LEU A 110 -13.08 -11.68 7.58
C LEU A 110 -12.52 -12.13 8.93
N THR A 111 -11.24 -11.87 9.19
CA THR A 111 -10.56 -12.25 10.44
C THR A 111 -11.14 -11.50 11.63
N ILE A 112 -11.43 -10.19 11.47
CA ILE A 112 -12.00 -9.35 12.53
C ILE A 112 -13.35 -9.87 13.05
N PRO A 113 -14.39 -10.05 12.21
CA PRO A 113 -15.68 -10.54 12.69
C PRO A 113 -15.59 -11.97 13.24
N PHE A 114 -14.75 -12.83 12.66
CA PHE A 114 -14.49 -14.16 13.20
C PHE A 114 -13.88 -14.11 14.62
N PHE A 115 -12.90 -13.24 14.83
CA PHE A 115 -12.29 -13.04 16.14
C PHE A 115 -13.32 -12.50 17.15
N LEU A 116 -14.08 -11.47 16.80
CA LEU A 116 -15.10 -10.89 17.68
C LEU A 116 -16.19 -11.90 18.05
N TRP A 117 -16.64 -12.70 17.08
CA TRP A 117 -17.58 -13.80 17.32
C TRP A 117 -17.04 -14.83 18.32
N SER A 118 -15.74 -15.15 18.22
CA SER A 118 -15.09 -16.05 19.17
C SER A 118 -15.06 -15.47 20.58
N VAL A 119 -14.72 -14.18 20.73
CA VAL A 119 -14.63 -13.54 22.06
C VAL A 119 -15.99 -13.45 22.74
N GLU A 120 -17.05 -13.17 21.98
CA GLU A 120 -18.42 -13.02 22.50
C GLU A 120 -19.08 -14.37 22.89
N GLY A 121 -18.40 -15.50 22.68
CA GLY A 121 -18.89 -16.81 23.11
C GLY A 121 -19.78 -17.55 22.09
N GLY A 122 -19.84 -17.09 20.83
CA GLY A 122 -20.57 -17.78 19.76
C GLY A 122 -19.93 -19.08 19.26
N GLY A 123 -18.70 -19.39 19.68
CA GLY A 123 -17.93 -20.56 19.22
C GLY A 123 -18.45 -21.93 19.67
N LEU A 124 -18.05 -22.97 18.92
CA LEU A 124 -18.36 -24.42 19.08
C LEU A 124 -18.03 -25.05 20.46
N THR A 125 -17.52 -24.30 21.41
CA THR A 125 -17.27 -24.75 22.78
C THR A 125 -17.87 -23.74 23.74
N SER A 126 -18.87 -24.19 24.50
CA SER A 126 -19.70 -23.47 25.47
C SER A 126 -18.94 -22.98 26.72
N GLY A 127 -17.69 -22.54 26.56
CA GLY A 127 -16.83 -22.02 27.61
C GLY A 127 -16.39 -20.59 27.30
N GLY A 128 -17.35 -19.70 27.05
CA GLY A 128 -17.07 -18.29 26.83
C GLY A 128 -16.42 -17.67 28.06
N MET A 129 -15.10 -17.45 28.01
CA MET A 129 -14.42 -16.46 28.84
C MET A 129 -14.64 -15.08 28.21
N GLY A 130 -15.91 -14.69 28.06
CA GLY A 130 -16.21 -13.27 28.02
C GLY A 130 -15.61 -12.69 29.30
N GLY A 131 -14.96 -11.52 29.22
CA GLY A 131 -14.60 -10.78 30.43
C GLY A 131 -15.82 -10.64 31.37
N PRO A 132 -15.67 -10.09 32.58
CA PRO A 132 -16.76 -9.98 33.57
C PRO A 132 -18.05 -9.25 33.11
N LEU A 133 -18.11 -8.80 31.85
CA LEU A 133 -19.20 -8.07 31.19
C LEU A 133 -19.81 -8.82 29.98
N GLY A 134 -19.28 -9.99 29.58
CA GLY A 134 -19.74 -10.74 28.41
C GLY A 134 -20.96 -11.60 28.73
N ASN A 135 -22.16 -11.05 28.59
CA ASN A 135 -23.40 -11.82 28.62
C ASN A 135 -23.43 -12.70 27.36
N GLY A 136 -23.44 -14.03 27.51
CA GLY A 136 -23.49 -15.02 26.42
C GLY A 136 -24.78 -15.03 25.59
N SER A 137 -25.43 -13.88 25.42
CA SER A 137 -26.57 -13.66 24.55
C SER A 137 -26.12 -12.84 23.36
N LEU A 138 -26.24 -13.40 22.16
CA LEU A 138 -26.05 -12.70 20.90
C LEU A 138 -27.11 -11.59 20.77
N SER A 139 -26.75 -10.39 21.21
CA SER A 139 -27.59 -9.20 21.02
C SER A 139 -27.70 -8.88 19.53
N THR A 140 -28.84 -8.32 19.12
CA THR A 140 -29.03 -7.81 17.75
C THR A 140 -27.98 -6.77 17.38
N HIS A 141 -27.51 -5.99 18.36
CA HIS A 141 -26.41 -5.03 18.20
C HIS A 141 -25.09 -5.72 17.85
N THR A 142 -24.77 -6.83 18.51
CA THR A 142 -23.56 -7.63 18.25
C THR A 142 -23.57 -8.13 16.81
N ILE A 143 -24.68 -8.72 16.36
CA ILE A 143 -24.82 -9.23 14.99
C ILE A 143 -24.66 -8.11 13.95
N ALA A 144 -25.30 -6.96 14.17
CA ALA A 144 -25.16 -5.79 13.31
C ALA A 144 -23.70 -5.32 13.22
N THR A 145 -23.00 -5.31 14.36
CA THR A 145 -21.58 -4.95 14.43
C THR A 145 -20.70 -5.94 13.66
N LEU A 146 -20.92 -7.25 13.79
CA LEU A 146 -20.16 -8.25 13.04
C LEU A 146 -20.40 -8.14 11.53
N LEU A 147 -21.64 -7.87 11.10
CA LEU A 147 -22.00 -7.71 9.69
C LEU A 147 -21.48 -6.41 9.08
N SER A 148 -21.18 -5.39 9.89
CA SER A 148 -20.67 -4.11 9.39
C SER A 148 -19.30 -4.25 8.69
N PHE A 149 -18.42 -5.12 9.17
CA PHE A 149 -17.10 -5.35 8.57
C PHE A 149 -17.18 -5.91 7.14
N PRO A 150 -17.86 -7.04 6.88
CA PRO A 150 -18.01 -7.56 5.52
C PRO A 150 -18.90 -6.67 4.65
N ALA A 151 -19.88 -5.95 5.21
CA ALA A 151 -20.66 -4.98 4.45
C ALA A 151 -19.81 -3.80 3.93
N LEU A 152 -18.76 -3.42 4.66
CA LEU A 152 -17.85 -2.34 4.31
C LEU A 152 -16.75 -2.79 3.32
N LEU A 153 -16.49 -4.09 3.19
CA LEU A 153 -15.48 -4.64 2.27
C LEU A 153 -15.71 -4.28 0.80
N PRO A 154 -16.91 -4.43 0.19
CA PRO A 154 -17.15 -4.04 -1.20
C PRO A 154 -16.83 -2.56 -1.46
N LEU A 155 -17.22 -1.68 -0.53
CA LEU A 155 -16.94 -0.25 -0.62
C LEU A 155 -15.45 0.03 -0.56
N LEU A 156 -14.71 -0.62 0.35
CA LEU A 156 -13.26 -0.47 0.43
C LEU A 156 -12.54 -1.05 -0.79
N LEU A 157 -12.98 -2.20 -1.32
CA LEU A 157 -12.38 -2.78 -2.52
C LEU A 157 -12.59 -1.86 -3.72
N PHE A 158 -13.77 -1.28 -3.86
CA PHE A 158 -14.04 -0.27 -4.88
C PHE A 158 -13.18 0.99 -4.68
N ALA A 159 -13.05 1.48 -3.44
CA ALA A 159 -12.16 2.61 -3.14
C ALA A 159 -10.70 2.28 -3.48
N LYS A 160 -10.28 1.03 -3.29
CA LYS A 160 -8.93 0.55 -3.59
C LYS A 160 -8.65 0.56 -5.07
N THR A 161 -9.56 0.00 -5.88
CA THR A 161 -9.41 -0.05 -7.33
C THR A 161 -9.34 1.37 -7.89
N GLN A 162 -10.23 2.25 -7.46
CA GLN A 162 -10.21 3.67 -7.83
C GLN A 162 -8.91 4.37 -7.42
N TYR A 163 -8.40 4.11 -6.21
CA TYR A 163 -7.14 4.67 -5.76
C TYR A 163 -5.94 4.19 -6.58
N GLN A 164 -5.90 2.90 -6.91
CA GLN A 164 -4.84 2.31 -7.73
C GLN A 164 -4.87 2.83 -9.18
N GLU A 165 -6.06 2.95 -9.78
CA GLU A 165 -6.23 3.54 -11.11
C GLU A 165 -5.71 4.99 -11.15
N ARG A 166 -6.04 5.79 -10.14
CA ARG A 166 -5.55 7.18 -10.04
C ARG A 166 -4.04 7.28 -9.82
N LEU A 167 -3.45 6.35 -9.09
CA LEU A 167 -2.00 6.28 -8.95
C LEU A 167 -1.33 5.91 -10.27
N ALA A 168 -1.85 4.90 -10.98
CA ALA A 168 -1.35 4.48 -12.28
C ALA A 168 -1.45 5.63 -13.31
N GLU A 169 -2.58 6.34 -13.32
CA GLU A 169 -2.78 7.54 -14.16
C GLU A 169 -1.74 8.63 -13.84
N LYS A 170 -1.50 8.93 -12.57
CA LYS A 170 -0.47 9.92 -12.17
C LYS A 170 0.95 9.50 -12.57
N HIS A 171 1.28 8.23 -12.45
CA HIS A 171 2.59 7.72 -12.84
C HIS A 171 2.80 7.81 -14.35
N THR A 172 1.81 7.40 -15.14
CA THR A 172 1.87 7.50 -16.61
C THR A 172 1.94 8.96 -17.08
N LEU A 173 1.22 9.87 -16.42
CA LEU A 173 1.28 11.31 -16.72
C LEU A 173 2.62 11.94 -16.35
N ARG A 174 3.27 11.50 -15.26
CA ARG A 174 4.63 11.97 -14.89
C ARG A 174 5.67 11.54 -15.91
N VAL A 175 5.71 10.24 -16.26
CA VAL A 175 6.63 9.72 -17.29
C VAL A 175 6.43 10.45 -18.61
N ARG A 176 5.18 10.70 -19.01
CA ARG A 176 4.86 11.45 -20.23
C ARG A 176 5.21 12.94 -20.14
N GLY A 177 5.11 13.53 -18.96
CA GLY A 177 5.49 14.91 -18.67
C GLY A 177 7.00 15.10 -18.78
N ASP A 178 7.77 14.23 -18.12
CA ASP A 178 9.23 14.25 -18.14
C ASP A 178 9.76 14.04 -19.57
N GLN A 179 9.23 13.04 -20.30
CA GLN A 179 9.60 12.81 -21.71
C GLN A 179 9.31 14.03 -22.62
N LYS A 180 8.21 14.76 -22.39
CA LYS A 180 7.90 15.98 -23.13
C LYS A 180 8.84 17.13 -22.76
N ILE A 181 9.22 17.24 -21.49
CA ILE A 181 10.15 18.27 -21.00
C ILE A 181 11.54 18.03 -21.60
N ASP A 182 12.01 16.79 -21.62
CA ASP A 182 13.30 16.41 -22.22
C ASP A 182 13.31 16.69 -23.73
N MET A 183 12.24 16.33 -24.44
CA MET A 183 12.12 16.61 -25.87
C MET A 183 12.04 18.12 -26.16
N THR A 184 11.36 18.89 -25.32
CA THR A 184 11.30 20.36 -25.45
C THR A 184 12.66 21.01 -25.16
N MET A 185 13.38 20.51 -24.15
CA MET A 185 14.71 20.98 -23.81
C MET A 185 15.70 20.70 -24.95
N PHE A 186 15.64 19.52 -25.57
CA PHE A 186 16.45 19.19 -26.74
C PHE A 186 16.15 20.11 -27.93
N ILE A 187 14.88 20.32 -28.27
CA ILE A 187 14.48 21.18 -29.39
C ILE A 187 14.98 22.61 -29.17
N THR A 188 14.79 23.15 -27.97
CA THR A 188 15.08 24.55 -27.67
C THR A 188 16.56 24.83 -27.43
N THR A 189 17.27 23.92 -26.77
CA THR A 189 18.66 24.11 -26.34
C THR A 189 19.66 23.58 -27.36
N PHE A 190 19.28 22.57 -28.16
CA PHE A 190 20.20 21.88 -29.05
C PHE A 190 19.84 22.03 -30.53
N LEU A 191 18.58 21.75 -30.89
CA LEU A 191 18.17 21.73 -32.29
C LEU A 191 18.05 23.14 -32.87
N LYS A 192 17.34 24.04 -32.18
CA LYS A 192 17.09 25.41 -32.65
C LYS A 192 18.37 26.24 -32.83
N PRO A 193 19.35 26.23 -31.91
CA PRO A 193 20.60 26.96 -32.11
C PRO A 193 21.43 26.40 -33.27
N LYS A 194 21.51 25.07 -33.41
CA LYS A 194 22.24 24.43 -34.51
C LYS A 194 21.61 24.68 -35.88
N LEU A 195 20.28 24.71 -35.95
CA LEU A 195 19.57 25.05 -37.19
C LEU A 195 19.84 26.51 -37.58
N TYR A 196 19.92 27.40 -36.59
CA TYR A 196 20.23 28.81 -36.80
C TYR A 196 21.69 29.00 -37.27
N THR A 197 22.66 28.28 -36.69
CA THR A 197 24.05 28.33 -37.16
C THR A 197 24.20 27.77 -38.58
N MET A 198 23.47 26.70 -38.93
CA MET A 198 23.43 26.22 -40.31
C MET A 198 22.84 27.24 -41.28
N PHE A 199 21.78 27.94 -40.89
CA PHE A 199 21.16 28.98 -41.69
C PHE A 199 22.11 30.17 -41.92
N GLN A 200 22.91 30.53 -40.92
CA GLN A 200 23.95 31.54 -41.08
C GLN A 200 25.09 31.05 -42.00
N LEU A 201 25.54 29.80 -41.84
CA LEU A 201 26.59 29.21 -42.66
C LEU A 201 26.16 29.00 -44.12
N SER A 202 24.87 28.73 -44.38
CA SER A 202 24.33 28.58 -45.74
C SER A 202 24.26 29.89 -46.52
N SER A 203 24.41 31.03 -45.84
CA SER A 203 24.52 32.35 -46.47
C SER A 203 25.85 32.51 -47.24
N TYR A 204 26.86 31.66 -46.95
CA TYR A 204 28.16 31.62 -47.65
C TYR A 204 28.53 30.17 -48.05
N PRO A 205 27.84 29.61 -49.06
CA PRO A 205 27.87 28.18 -49.36
C PRO A 205 29.18 27.67 -49.99
N ALA A 206 30.03 28.57 -50.52
CA ALA A 206 31.26 28.19 -51.22
C ALA A 206 32.41 27.80 -50.27
N GLU A 207 32.55 28.45 -49.12
CA GLU A 207 33.59 28.16 -48.12
C GLU A 207 33.13 27.19 -47.02
N ASN A 208 31.85 27.21 -46.66
CA ASN A 208 31.35 26.51 -45.47
C ASN A 208 30.64 25.19 -45.72
N LYS A 209 30.68 24.66 -46.95
CA LYS A 209 29.97 23.44 -47.36
C LYS A 209 30.32 22.22 -46.49
N GLU A 210 31.59 22.08 -46.10
CA GLU A 210 32.05 20.98 -45.26
C GLU A 210 31.58 21.10 -43.81
N ASN A 211 31.55 22.32 -43.27
CA ASN A 211 31.05 22.60 -41.91
C ASN A 211 29.54 22.39 -41.81
N ILE A 212 28.78 22.80 -42.84
CA ILE A 212 27.34 22.54 -42.93
C ILE A 212 27.08 21.03 -42.96
N GLN A 213 27.84 20.27 -43.77
CA GLN A 213 27.71 18.80 -43.81
C GLN A 213 28.05 18.12 -42.48
N LYS A 214 29.10 18.58 -41.78
CA LYS A 214 29.46 18.06 -40.45
C LYS A 214 28.37 18.33 -39.41
N GLN A 215 27.81 19.55 -39.38
CA GLN A 215 26.71 19.86 -38.46
C GLN A 215 25.43 19.06 -38.81
N ILE A 216 25.14 18.82 -40.10
CA ILE A 216 23.98 18.02 -40.54
C ILE A 216 24.13 16.58 -40.08
N ARG A 217 25.33 16.01 -40.21
CA ARG A 217 25.63 14.66 -39.75
C ARG A 217 25.41 14.51 -38.24
N VAL A 218 25.90 15.46 -37.44
CA VAL A 218 25.72 15.41 -35.98
C VAL A 218 24.24 15.53 -35.58
N ILE A 219 23.46 16.33 -36.31
CA ILE A 219 22.01 16.43 -36.05
C ILE A 219 21.32 15.12 -36.43
N LEU A 220 21.65 14.52 -37.57
CA LEU A 220 21.11 13.23 -38.00
C LEU A 220 21.43 12.11 -37.00
N GLU A 221 22.69 12.02 -36.58
CA GLU A 221 23.17 10.99 -35.64
C GLU A 221 22.50 11.10 -34.26
N GLN A 222 22.33 12.32 -33.75
CA GLN A 222 21.60 12.56 -32.50
C GLN A 222 20.08 12.34 -32.63
N THR A 223 19.52 12.63 -33.81
CA THR A 223 18.09 12.35 -34.08
C THR A 223 17.85 10.85 -34.18
N GLU A 224 18.77 10.09 -34.79
CA GLU A 224 18.72 8.62 -34.84
C GLU A 224 18.88 8.00 -33.44
N LEU A 225 19.79 8.51 -32.60
CA LEU A 225 19.95 8.03 -31.22
C LEU A 225 18.67 8.22 -30.40
N MET A 226 18.02 9.38 -30.49
CA MET A 226 16.74 9.59 -29.78
C MET A 226 15.57 8.81 -30.39
N ILE A 227 15.54 8.60 -31.71
CA ILE A 227 14.56 7.70 -32.32
C ILE A 227 14.77 6.25 -31.83
N GLY A 228 16.03 5.84 -31.64
CA GLY A 228 16.40 4.56 -31.04
C GLY A 228 15.93 4.42 -29.59
N GLU A 229 16.23 5.40 -28.74
CA GLU A 229 15.77 5.43 -27.33
C GLU A 229 14.25 5.41 -27.21
N VAL A 230 13.52 6.13 -28.08
CA VAL A 230 12.05 6.12 -28.10
C VAL A 230 11.47 4.77 -28.58
N LYS A 231 12.22 4.00 -29.38
CA LYS A 231 11.81 2.66 -29.85
C LYS A 231 12.04 1.58 -28.79
N ASP A 232 13.18 1.62 -28.11
CA ASP A 232 13.51 0.69 -27.03
C ASP A 232 12.54 0.83 -25.83
N ASP A 233 12.17 2.06 -25.46
CA ASP A 233 11.15 2.36 -24.43
C ASP A 233 9.72 1.92 -24.84
N GLY A 234 9.50 1.69 -26.14
CA GLY A 234 8.24 1.20 -26.71
C GLY A 234 8.15 -0.32 -26.73
N ASP A 235 9.24 -1.02 -27.01
CA ASP A 235 9.30 -2.48 -27.10
C ASP A 235 9.45 -3.15 -25.71
N GLU A 236 10.10 -2.51 -24.73
CA GLU A 236 10.06 -2.99 -23.33
C GLU A 236 8.63 -3.01 -22.76
N LYS A 237 7.76 -2.10 -23.20
CA LYS A 237 6.34 -2.06 -22.77
C LYS A 237 5.44 -3.08 -23.47
N ILE A 238 5.92 -3.74 -24.53
CA ILE A 238 5.14 -4.77 -25.25
C ILE A 238 5.50 -6.17 -24.76
N HIS A 239 6.71 -6.37 -24.23
CA HIS A 239 7.15 -7.66 -23.67
C HIS A 239 6.82 -7.88 -22.18
N GLU A 240 6.28 -6.87 -21.48
CA GLU A 240 5.85 -6.98 -20.07
C GLU A 240 4.32 -7.16 -19.91
N LYS A 241 3.64 -7.74 -20.91
CA LYS A 241 2.24 -8.19 -20.83
C LYS A 241 2.09 -9.70 -20.89
#